data_AF-A0AAV7JRB1-F1
#
_entry.id   AF-A0AAV7JRB1-F1
#
_cell.length_a   1.000
_cell.length_b   1.000
_cell.length_c   1.000
_cell.angle_alpha   90.00
_cell.angle_beta   90.00
_cell.angle_gamma   90.00
#
_symmetry.space_group_name_H-M   'P 1'
#
loop_
_entity.id
_entity.type
_entity.pdbx_description
1 polymer ?
#
loop_
_entity_poly.entity_id
_entity_poly.type
_entity_poly.pdbx_seq_one_letter_code
_entity_poly.pdbx_strand_id
1 'polypeptide(L)'
;MLSRRSAVIELHKNGHSNSETVKSLKTNKMFVSRTIFRFLETGSIQDRSRKGRKRTVRTSTLRKNVKRRISRNPGRSMRKLAKEINVARESMRLMVRNELAMSSYKFQKKQLLSVKNKKERLDRCQSLLGRFTGGLQNQILFSDEKLFVVEQQINNKMTEYWL
;
A
#
# COMPACT_ATOMS: atom_id res chain seq x y z
N MET A 1 23.92 22.96 -3.07
CA MET A 1 24.28 23.58 -4.36
C MET A 1 23.16 24.49 -4.82
N LEU A 2 23.43 25.77 -5.06
CA LEU A 2 22.50 26.69 -5.72
C LEU A 2 22.27 26.21 -7.17
N SER A 3 21.01 26.01 -7.55
CA SER A 3 20.66 25.60 -8.92
C SER A 3 20.90 26.75 -9.89
N ARG A 4 21.35 26.50 -11.13
CA ARG A 4 21.53 27.57 -12.13
C ARG A 4 20.27 28.44 -12.33
N ARG A 5 19.08 27.87 -12.10
CA ARG A 5 17.81 28.62 -12.13
C ARG A 5 17.65 29.59 -10.96
N SER A 6 18.13 29.26 -9.76
CA SER A 6 18.05 30.17 -8.62
C SER A 6 18.93 31.40 -8.84
N ALA A 7 20.14 31.22 -9.39
CA ALA A 7 21.02 32.32 -9.75
C ALA A 7 20.41 33.26 -10.81
N VAL A 8 19.73 32.71 -11.83
CA VAL A 8 19.00 33.52 -12.82
C VAL A 8 17.90 34.36 -12.17
N ILE A 9 17.14 33.76 -11.26
CA ILE A 9 16.01 34.43 -10.58
C ILE A 9 16.50 35.49 -9.60
N GLU A 10 17.60 35.23 -8.90
CA GLU A 10 18.23 36.19 -8.00
C GLU A 10 18.73 37.42 -8.76
N LEU A 11 19.42 37.23 -9.89
CA LEU A 11 19.85 38.35 -10.73
C LEU A 11 18.67 39.12 -11.33
N HIS A 12 17.59 38.42 -11.71
CA HIS A 12 16.36 39.06 -12.17
C HIS A 12 15.68 39.89 -11.06
N LYS A 13 15.65 39.38 -9.81
CA LYS A 13 15.14 40.14 -8.64
C LYS A 13 16.01 41.36 -8.33
N ASN A 14 17.32 41.26 -8.57
CA ASN A 14 18.27 42.36 -8.45
C ASN A 14 18.26 43.31 -9.67
N GLY A 15 17.24 43.23 -10.54
CA GLY A 15 17.02 44.17 -11.65
C GLY A 15 17.96 44.03 -12.85
N HIS A 16 18.77 42.97 -12.94
CA HIS A 16 19.68 42.78 -14.06
C HIS A 16 18.94 42.45 -15.35
N SER A 17 19.45 42.93 -16.48
CA SER A 17 18.86 42.61 -17.78
C SER A 17 19.09 41.14 -18.16
N ASN A 18 18.23 40.59 -19.05
CA ASN A 18 18.40 39.23 -19.57
C ASN A 18 19.74 39.04 -20.31
N SER A 19 20.30 40.12 -20.88
CA SER A 19 21.58 40.08 -21.58
C SER A 19 22.76 40.04 -20.61
N GLU A 20 22.69 40.80 -19.51
CA GLU A 20 23.70 40.76 -18.43
C GLU A 20 23.73 39.41 -17.75
N THR A 21 22.56 38.86 -17.40
CA THR A 21 22.45 37.54 -16.76
C THR A 21 23.02 36.42 -17.62
N VAL A 22 22.82 36.48 -18.94
CA VAL A 22 23.45 35.56 -19.90
C VAL A 22 24.98 35.65 -19.87
N LYS A 23 25.54 36.86 -19.87
CA LYS A 23 26.99 37.10 -19.83
C LYS A 23 27.59 36.64 -18.50
N SER A 24 26.98 37.02 -17.38
CA SER A 24 27.47 36.70 -16.03
C SER A 24 27.42 35.20 -15.73
N LEU A 25 26.33 34.52 -16.10
CA LEU A 25 26.17 33.09 -15.84
C LEU A 25 26.71 32.19 -16.95
N LYS A 26 27.13 32.76 -18.09
CA LYS A 26 27.54 32.04 -19.31
C LYS A 26 26.53 30.95 -19.71
N THR A 27 25.25 31.33 -19.78
CA THR A 27 24.14 30.41 -20.11
C THR A 27 23.42 30.82 -21.39
N ASN A 28 22.60 29.92 -21.95
CA ASN A 28 21.83 30.21 -23.15
C ASN A 28 20.72 31.26 -22.86
N LYS A 29 20.58 32.28 -23.72
CA LYS A 29 19.52 33.30 -23.66
C LYS A 29 18.12 32.70 -23.51
N MET A 30 17.84 31.60 -24.20
CA MET A 30 16.56 30.90 -24.13
C MET A 30 16.33 30.26 -22.76
N PHE A 31 17.38 29.79 -22.09
CA PHE A 31 17.28 29.27 -20.73
C PHE A 31 16.91 30.36 -19.73
N VAL A 32 17.58 31.52 -19.80
CA VAL A 32 17.29 32.69 -18.95
C VAL A 32 15.85 33.16 -19.15
N SER A 33 15.44 33.40 -20.40
CA SER A 33 14.09 33.87 -20.72
C SER A 33 13.00 32.88 -20.27
N ARG A 34 13.15 31.58 -20.56
CA ARG A 34 12.18 30.56 -20.13
C ARG A 34 12.12 30.41 -18.60
N THR A 35 13.24 30.61 -17.91
CA THR A 35 13.30 30.53 -16.44
C THR A 35 12.57 31.71 -15.81
N ILE A 36 12.82 32.93 -16.28
CA ILE A 36 12.15 34.15 -15.81
C ILE A 36 10.65 34.09 -16.12
N PHE A 37 10.28 33.77 -17.35
CA PHE A 37 8.87 33.64 -17.75
C PHE A 37 8.14 32.62 -16.86
N ARG A 38 8.74 31.45 -16.65
CA ARG A 38 8.19 30.44 -15.74
C ARG A 38 8.09 30.94 -14.29
N PHE A 39 9.09 31.67 -13.81
CA PHE A 39 9.08 32.24 -12.47
C PHE A 39 7.96 33.27 -12.31
N LEU A 40 7.73 34.13 -13.30
CA LEU A 40 6.61 35.08 -13.32
C LEU A 40 5.25 34.38 -13.37
N GLU A 41 5.12 33.31 -14.16
CA GLU A 41 3.85 32.54 -14.25
C GLU A 41 3.53 31.74 -12.98
N THR A 42 4.54 31.14 -12.33
CA THR A 42 4.32 30.12 -11.29
C THR A 42 4.78 30.55 -9.90
N GLY A 43 5.53 31.65 -9.77
CA GLY A 43 6.15 32.13 -8.52
C GLY A 43 7.22 31.21 -7.92
N SER A 44 7.51 30.07 -8.57
CA SER A 44 8.35 29.00 -8.04
C SER A 44 9.50 28.65 -8.99
N ILE A 45 10.63 28.26 -8.38
CA ILE A 45 11.85 27.80 -9.07
C ILE A 45 11.78 26.29 -9.38
N GLN A 46 10.84 25.59 -8.75
CA GLN A 46 10.71 24.14 -8.87
C GLN A 46 10.27 23.72 -10.28
N ASP A 47 10.60 22.49 -10.65
CA ASP A 47 10.09 21.92 -11.90
C ASP A 47 8.57 21.74 -11.83
N ARG A 48 7.91 21.98 -12.96
CA ARG A 48 6.47 21.70 -13.10
C ARG A 48 6.23 20.20 -12.93
N SER A 49 5.11 19.87 -12.29
CA SER A 49 4.64 18.50 -12.23
C SER A 49 4.44 17.96 -13.65
N ARG A 50 5.13 16.86 -13.96
CA ARG A 50 5.00 16.19 -15.27
C ARG A 50 3.88 15.17 -15.16
N LYS A 51 2.95 15.17 -16.13
CA LYS A 51 1.80 14.25 -16.15
C LYS A 51 2.19 12.77 -16.37
N GLY A 52 3.44 12.49 -16.74
CA GLY A 52 3.95 11.14 -16.98
C GLY A 52 3.22 10.42 -18.14
N ARG A 53 3.55 9.14 -18.34
CA ARG A 53 2.87 8.29 -19.32
C ARG A 53 1.51 7.85 -18.77
N LYS A 54 0.44 8.00 -19.57
CA LYS A 54 -0.89 7.49 -19.21
C LYS A 54 -0.86 5.98 -19.01
N ARG A 55 -1.58 5.50 -17.99
CA ARG A 55 -1.74 4.07 -17.71
C ARG A 55 -2.84 3.50 -18.61
N THR A 56 -2.55 2.43 -19.36
CA THR A 56 -3.49 1.82 -20.32
C THR A 56 -4.36 0.73 -19.69
N VAL A 57 -3.76 -0.14 -18.88
CA VAL A 57 -4.45 -1.33 -18.34
C VAL A 57 -5.08 -1.06 -16.98
N ARG A 58 -4.44 -0.23 -16.14
CA ARG A 58 -4.77 -0.06 -14.72
C ARG A 58 -5.84 1.02 -14.49
N THR A 59 -6.95 0.93 -15.22
CA THR A 59 -8.05 1.91 -15.17
C THR A 59 -8.87 1.77 -13.87
N SER A 60 -9.51 2.86 -13.44
CA SER A 60 -10.38 2.87 -12.25
C SER A 60 -11.55 1.87 -12.34
N THR A 61 -12.07 1.63 -13.54
CA THR A 61 -13.11 0.64 -13.82
C THR A 61 -12.62 -0.78 -13.55
N LEU A 62 -11.43 -1.13 -14.08
CA LEU A 62 -10.79 -2.42 -13.81
C LEU A 62 -10.53 -2.60 -12.32
N ARG A 63 -10.02 -1.57 -11.63
CA ARG A 63 -9.79 -1.60 -10.19
C ARG A 63 -11.06 -1.96 -9.41
N LYS A 64 -12.19 -1.31 -9.72
CA LYS A 64 -13.49 -1.61 -9.10
C LYS A 64 -13.95 -3.04 -9.38
N ASN A 65 -13.80 -3.52 -10.61
CA ASN A 65 -14.18 -4.89 -11.01
C ASN A 65 -13.33 -5.95 -10.27
N VAL A 66 -12.01 -5.80 -10.29
CA VAL A 66 -11.07 -6.69 -9.59
C VAL A 66 -11.37 -6.72 -8.09
N LYS A 67 -11.57 -5.56 -7.45
CA LYS A 67 -11.93 -5.48 -6.02
C LYS A 67 -13.21 -6.26 -5.71
N ARG A 68 -14.24 -6.09 -6.53
CA ARG A 68 -15.53 -6.80 -6.36
C ARG A 68 -15.37 -8.32 -6.49
N ARG A 69 -14.58 -8.79 -7.46
CA ARG A 69 -14.37 -10.23 -7.66
C ARG A 69 -13.57 -10.87 -6.53
N ILE A 70 -12.54 -10.17 -6.04
CA ILE A 70 -11.75 -10.64 -4.89
C ILE A 70 -12.61 -10.67 -3.63
N SER A 71 -13.43 -9.64 -3.38
CA SER A 71 -14.35 -9.62 -2.23
C SER A 71 -15.37 -10.76 -2.26
N ARG A 72 -15.85 -11.17 -3.44
CA ARG A 72 -16.77 -12.32 -3.57
C ARG A 72 -16.10 -13.66 -3.30
N ASN A 73 -14.85 -13.82 -3.71
CA ASN A 73 -14.10 -15.05 -3.49
C ASN A 73 -12.59 -14.72 -3.34
N PRO A 74 -12.12 -14.45 -2.10
CA PRO A 74 -10.73 -14.12 -1.83
C PRO A 74 -9.79 -15.32 -2.05
N GLY A 75 -10.35 -16.53 -2.15
CA GLY A 75 -9.60 -17.75 -2.40
C GLY A 75 -9.15 -17.92 -3.86
N ARG A 76 -9.60 -17.06 -4.78
CA ARG A 76 -9.34 -17.19 -6.21
C ARG A 76 -7.91 -16.77 -6.57
N SER A 77 -7.23 -17.60 -7.36
CA SER A 77 -5.89 -17.28 -7.88
C SER A 77 -5.91 -16.05 -8.80
N MET A 78 -4.94 -15.14 -8.63
CA MET A 78 -4.72 -14.00 -9.54
C MET A 78 -4.54 -14.43 -11.00
N ARG A 79 -3.97 -15.62 -11.25
CA ARG A 79 -3.80 -16.14 -12.62
C ARG A 79 -5.14 -16.44 -13.29
N LYS A 80 -6.07 -17.06 -12.56
CA LYS A 80 -7.42 -17.33 -13.05
C LYS A 80 -8.18 -16.01 -13.27
N LEU A 81 -8.10 -15.10 -12.31
CA LEU A 81 -8.73 -13.79 -12.39
C LEU A 81 -8.21 -12.97 -13.60
N ALA A 82 -6.90 -13.01 -13.86
CA ALA A 82 -6.28 -12.35 -15.00
C ALA A 82 -6.79 -12.92 -16.33
N LYS A 83 -6.89 -14.26 -16.46
CA LYS A 83 -7.42 -14.94 -17.66
C LYS A 83 -8.87 -14.55 -17.93
N GLU A 84 -9.71 -14.50 -16.91
CA GLU A 84 -11.14 -14.16 -17.06
C GLU A 84 -11.41 -12.70 -17.41
N ILE A 85 -10.54 -11.79 -16.97
CA ILE A 85 -10.65 -10.35 -17.27
C ILE A 85 -9.84 -10.00 -18.54
N ASN A 86 -9.15 -10.98 -19.13
CA ASN A 86 -8.27 -10.83 -20.28
C ASN A 86 -7.18 -9.77 -20.07
N VAL A 87 -6.51 -9.83 -18.92
CA VAL A 87 -5.42 -8.91 -18.56
C VAL A 87 -4.15 -9.72 -18.32
N ALA A 88 -2.99 -9.16 -18.67
CA ALA A 88 -1.71 -9.79 -18.39
C ALA A 88 -1.55 -10.05 -16.89
N ARG A 89 -1.00 -11.23 -16.54
CA ARG A 89 -0.78 -11.65 -15.14
C ARG A 89 -0.06 -10.60 -14.31
N GLU A 90 0.98 -9.98 -14.87
CA GLU A 90 1.76 -8.96 -14.15
C GLU A 90 0.96 -7.69 -13.89
N SER A 91 0.12 -7.27 -14.84
CA SER A 91 -0.78 -6.14 -14.65
C SER A 91 -1.80 -6.42 -13.54
N MET A 92 -2.31 -7.66 -13.46
CA MET A 92 -3.20 -8.09 -12.37
C MET A 92 -2.47 -8.06 -11.01
N ARG A 93 -1.26 -8.62 -10.94
CA ARG A 93 -0.45 -8.61 -9.72
C ARG A 93 -0.17 -7.20 -9.23
N LEU A 94 0.28 -6.35 -10.14
CA LEU A 94 0.55 -4.95 -9.84
C LEU A 94 -0.72 -4.22 -9.39
N MET A 95 -1.86 -4.44 -10.05
CA MET A 95 -3.17 -3.89 -9.68
C MET A 95 -3.55 -4.23 -8.24
N VAL A 96 -3.47 -5.51 -7.88
CA VAL A 96 -3.80 -6.00 -6.53
C VAL A 96 -2.85 -5.39 -5.49
N ARG A 97 -1.53 -5.40 -5.76
CA ARG A 97 -0.53 -4.94 -4.79
C ARG A 97 -0.50 -3.42 -4.63
N ASN A 98 -0.49 -2.65 -5.71
CA ASN A 98 -0.26 -1.20 -5.61
C ASN A 98 -1.55 -0.36 -5.68
N GLU A 99 -2.61 -0.81 -6.39
CA GLU A 99 -3.88 -0.03 -6.38
C GLU A 99 -4.84 -0.47 -5.29
N LEU A 100 -4.90 -1.78 -4.99
CA LEU A 100 -5.80 -2.31 -3.97
C LEU A 100 -5.11 -2.47 -2.61
N ALA A 101 -3.79 -2.40 -2.55
CA ALA A 101 -3.00 -2.57 -1.33
C ALA A 101 -3.32 -3.89 -0.59
N MET A 102 -3.64 -4.93 -1.36
CA MET A 102 -3.99 -6.26 -0.84
C MET A 102 -2.77 -7.17 -0.87
N SER A 103 -2.72 -8.10 0.09
CA SER A 103 -1.59 -9.01 0.28
C SER A 103 -2.07 -10.46 0.44
N SER A 104 -1.19 -11.43 0.20
CA SER A 104 -1.56 -12.82 0.44
C SER A 104 -1.55 -13.10 1.94
N TYR A 105 -2.62 -13.72 2.41
CA TYR A 105 -2.79 -14.22 3.76
C TYR A 105 -2.98 -15.73 3.77
N LYS A 106 -2.30 -16.40 4.69
CA LYS A 106 -2.41 -17.84 4.89
C LYS A 106 -3.43 -18.13 5.98
N PHE A 107 -4.54 -18.77 5.62
CA PHE A 107 -5.53 -19.22 6.61
C PHE A 107 -4.97 -20.37 7.46
N GLN A 108 -5.10 -20.23 8.77
CA GLN A 108 -4.85 -21.34 9.70
C GLN A 108 -6.07 -22.26 9.72
N LYS A 109 -5.84 -23.57 9.51
CA LYS A 109 -6.88 -24.57 9.76
C LYS A 109 -7.14 -24.61 11.27
N LYS A 110 -8.37 -24.31 11.67
CA LYS A 110 -8.86 -24.40 13.05
C LYS A 110 -10.03 -25.38 13.12
N GLN A 111 -10.37 -25.84 14.31
CA GLN A 111 -11.54 -26.69 14.52
C GLN A 111 -12.83 -25.95 14.10
N LEU A 112 -13.75 -26.69 13.48
CA LEU A 112 -15.04 -26.16 13.09
C LEU A 112 -15.91 -25.94 14.33
N LEU A 113 -16.42 -24.72 14.51
CA LEU A 113 -17.30 -24.39 15.64
C LEU A 113 -18.77 -24.52 15.22
N SER A 114 -19.49 -25.45 15.87
CA SER A 114 -20.94 -25.56 15.76
C SER A 114 -21.63 -24.33 16.37
N VAL A 115 -22.92 -24.12 16.04
CA VAL A 115 -23.72 -23.02 16.62
C VAL A 115 -23.78 -23.14 18.15
N LYS A 116 -23.98 -24.36 18.66
CA LYS A 116 -23.94 -24.67 20.10
C LYS A 116 -22.60 -24.28 20.72
N ASN A 117 -21.49 -24.71 20.12
CA ASN A 117 -20.15 -24.41 20.62
C ASN A 117 -19.87 -22.90 20.64
N LYS A 118 -20.39 -22.13 19.67
CA LYS A 118 -20.23 -20.67 19.67
C LYS A 118 -20.96 -20.02 20.85
N LYS A 119 -22.20 -20.45 21.13
CA LYS A 119 -22.98 -19.95 22.26
C LYS A 119 -22.30 -20.27 23.59
N GLU A 120 -21.95 -21.54 23.82
CA GLU A 120 -21.28 -21.95 25.06
C GLU A 120 -19.95 -21.22 25.28
N ARG A 121 -19.18 -20.99 24.22
CA ARG A 121 -17.93 -20.23 24.31
C ARG A 121 -18.18 -18.77 24.68
N LEU A 122 -19.20 -18.14 24.10
CA LEU A 122 -19.55 -16.75 24.40
C LEU A 122 -19.98 -16.59 25.86
N ASP A 123 -20.87 -17.47 26.33
CA ASP A 123 -21.37 -17.47 27.71
C ASP A 123 -20.22 -17.69 28.71
N ARG A 124 -19.30 -18.64 28.42
CA ARG A 124 -18.09 -18.87 29.24
C ARG A 124 -17.15 -17.67 29.23
N CYS A 125 -16.92 -17.04 28.08
CA CYS A 125 -16.07 -15.85 27.98
C CYS A 125 -16.63 -14.68 28.79
N GLN A 126 -17.94 -14.44 28.73
CA GLN A 126 -18.59 -13.39 29.52
C GLN A 126 -18.49 -13.67 31.02
N SER A 127 -18.71 -14.92 31.43
CA SER A 127 -18.57 -15.35 32.83
C SER A 127 -17.14 -15.19 33.34
N LEU A 128 -16.14 -15.57 32.53
CA LEU A 128 -14.72 -15.38 32.86
C LEU A 128 -14.40 -13.88 32.96
N LEU A 129 -14.84 -13.07 32.01
CA LEU A 129 -14.58 -11.63 32.01
C LEU A 129 -15.07 -10.97 33.31
N GLY A 130 -16.28 -11.31 33.78
CA GLY A 130 -16.81 -10.83 35.06
C GLY A 130 -15.94 -11.18 36.27
N ARG A 131 -15.39 -12.40 36.30
CA ARG A 131 -14.46 -12.85 37.36
C ARG A 131 -13.15 -12.06 37.34
N PHE A 132 -12.61 -11.79 36.14
CA PHE A 132 -11.40 -10.99 35.98
C PHE A 132 -11.62 -9.53 36.39
N THR A 133 -12.75 -8.92 36.02
CA THR A 133 -13.06 -7.55 36.44
C THR A 133 -13.29 -7.42 37.95
N GLY A 134 -13.77 -8.48 38.60
CA GLY A 134 -13.96 -8.55 40.05
C GLY A 134 -12.71 -8.87 40.86
N GLY A 135 -11.53 -8.95 40.24
CA GLY A 135 -10.26 -9.24 40.94
C GLY A 135 -10.08 -10.69 41.38
N LEU A 136 -10.93 -11.62 40.92
CA LEU A 136 -10.91 -13.03 41.31
C LEU A 136 -9.94 -13.88 40.47
N GLN A 137 -9.05 -13.25 39.68
CA GLN A 137 -8.09 -13.95 38.82
C GLN A 137 -7.15 -14.88 39.58
N ASN A 138 -6.79 -14.54 40.82
CA ASN A 138 -5.87 -15.30 41.64
C ASN A 138 -6.50 -16.59 42.21
N GLN A 139 -7.81 -16.79 42.02
CA GLN A 139 -8.53 -18.00 42.42
C GLN A 139 -8.63 -19.03 41.29
N ILE A 140 -8.07 -18.75 40.11
CA ILE A 140 -8.17 -19.63 38.95
C ILE A 140 -6.83 -20.32 38.72
N LEU A 141 -6.80 -21.64 38.90
CA LEU A 141 -5.70 -22.49 38.46
C LEU A 141 -6.06 -23.11 37.11
N PHE A 142 -5.21 -22.90 36.10
CA PHE A 142 -5.34 -23.53 34.80
C PHE A 142 -4.39 -24.74 34.71
N SER A 143 -4.92 -25.89 34.31
CA SER A 143 -4.15 -27.09 34.00
C SER A 143 -4.54 -27.61 32.61
N ASP A 144 -3.57 -28.14 31.87
CA ASP A 144 -3.78 -28.81 30.59
C ASP A 144 -2.77 -29.95 30.44
N GLU A 145 -3.15 -30.99 29.72
CA GLU A 145 -2.28 -32.14 29.45
C GLU A 145 -1.69 -32.03 28.05
N LYS A 146 -0.37 -32.19 27.94
CA LYS A 146 0.33 -32.18 26.65
C LYS A 146 1.15 -33.44 26.48
N LEU A 147 0.97 -34.11 25.35
CA LEU A 147 1.80 -35.23 24.95
C LEU A 147 3.20 -34.73 24.55
N PHE A 148 4.23 -35.25 25.21
CA PHE A 148 5.63 -35.03 24.85
C PHE A 148 6.08 -36.16 23.94
N VAL A 149 6.38 -35.83 22.68
CA VAL A 149 6.91 -36.79 21.70
C VAL A 149 8.40 -36.55 21.55
N VAL A 150 9.20 -37.62 21.59
CA VAL A 150 10.68 -37.56 21.59
C VAL A 150 11.24 -37.00 20.28
N GLU A 151 10.54 -37.22 19.15
CA GLU A 151 10.95 -36.71 17.83
C GLU A 151 10.10 -35.52 17.38
N GLN A 152 10.76 -34.46 16.85
CA GLN A 152 10.08 -33.26 16.35
C GLN A 152 9.41 -33.52 14.99
N GLN A 153 8.09 -33.37 14.93
CA GLN A 153 7.35 -33.30 13.67
C GLN A 153 7.59 -31.94 12.98
N ILE A 154 8.17 -31.96 11.78
CA ILE A 154 8.37 -30.77 10.95
C ILE A 154 7.00 -30.28 10.44
N ASN A 155 6.70 -29.01 10.72
CA ASN A 155 5.38 -28.43 10.49
C ASN A 155 5.19 -28.03 9.00
N ASN A 156 4.92 -29.03 8.14
CA ASN A 156 4.71 -28.84 6.71
C ASN A 156 3.27 -28.39 6.39
N LYS A 157 2.99 -27.09 6.28
CA LYS A 157 1.69 -26.63 5.74
C LYS A 157 1.84 -25.42 4.84
N MET A 158 1.45 -25.55 3.57
CA MET A 158 1.51 -24.51 2.52
C MET A 158 0.15 -24.41 1.82
N THR A 159 -0.61 -23.33 2.07
CA THR A 159 -1.76 -22.88 1.25
C THR A 159 -2.05 -21.39 1.54
N GLU A 160 -1.77 -20.50 0.58
CA GLU A 160 -1.95 -19.04 0.66
C GLU A 160 -3.23 -18.56 -0.07
N TYR A 161 -3.90 -17.54 0.47
CA TYR A 161 -5.09 -16.86 -0.08
C TYR A 161 -4.92 -15.33 0.04
N TRP A 162 -5.89 -14.45 -0.28
CA TRP A 162 -5.68 -12.98 -0.34
C TRP A 162 -6.61 -12.16 0.59
N LEU A 163 -6.09 -11.11 1.24
CA LEU A 163 -6.83 -10.09 2.01
C LEU A 163 -6.62 -8.69 1.40
#